data_AF-A0A8T8K3Z4-F1
#
_entry.id   AF-A0A8T8K3Z4-F1
#
_cell.length_a   1.000
_cell.length_b   1.000
_cell.length_c   1.000
_cell.angle_alpha   90.00
_cell.angle_beta   90.00
_cell.angle_gamma   90.00
#
_symmetry.space_group_name_H-M   'P 1'
#
loop_
_entity.id
_entity.type
_entity.pdbx_description
1 polymer ?
#
loop_
_entity_poly.entity_id
_entity_poly.type
_entity_poly.pdbx_seq_one_letter_code
_entity_poly.pdbx_strand_id
1 'polypeptide(L)'
;MNSKDVLEEIYEVLKDRRDHPKDSYTSQLMQNDKKSAEDKILEKIGEEATEVIIASKNDERLVQESADLIFHTILLLVYKGIELDDLLDEFKSRRK
;
A
#
# COMPACT_ATOMS: atom_id res chain seq x y z
N MET A 1 1.01 16.72 13.64
CA MET A 1 1.07 16.02 12.35
C MET A 1 -0.31 16.03 11.75
N ASN A 2 -0.42 16.62 10.57
CA ASN A 2 -1.59 16.51 9.72
C ASN A 2 -1.63 15.07 9.18
N SER A 3 -2.81 14.50 8.95
CA SER A 3 -2.94 13.14 8.41
C SER A 3 -2.31 12.97 7.01
N LYS A 4 -2.11 14.07 6.28
CA LYS A 4 -1.35 14.08 5.03
C LYS A 4 0.12 13.72 5.23
N ASP A 5 0.74 14.22 6.30
CA ASP A 5 2.16 14.02 6.60
C ASP A 5 2.50 12.51 6.69
N VAL A 6 1.60 11.70 7.26
CA VAL A 6 1.84 10.25 7.48
C VAL A 6 1.82 9.45 6.18
N LEU A 7 0.89 9.75 5.25
CA LEU A 7 0.83 9.02 3.96
C LEU A 7 2.00 9.41 3.05
N GLU A 8 2.39 10.68 3.07
CA GLU A 8 3.58 11.19 2.37
C GLU A 8 4.84 10.51 2.92
N GLU A 9 5.02 10.44 4.25
CA GLU A 9 6.14 9.74 4.89
C GLU A 9 6.19 8.24 4.51
N ILE A 10 5.05 7.54 4.52
CA ILE A 10 4.98 6.13 4.10
C ILE A 10 5.40 5.99 2.64
N TYR A 11 4.87 6.84 1.75
CA TYR A 11 5.20 6.79 0.33
C TYR A 11 6.70 7.00 0.09
N GLU A 12 7.31 8.00 0.73
CA GLU A 12 8.75 8.26 0.62
C GLU A 12 9.61 7.11 1.14
N VAL A 13 9.21 6.48 2.25
CA VAL A 13 9.89 5.28 2.76
C VAL A 13 9.80 4.11 1.78
N LEU A 14 8.64 3.90 1.16
CA LEU A 14 8.47 2.84 0.17
C LEU A 14 9.25 3.12 -1.12
N LYS A 15 9.30 4.38 -1.55
CA LYS A 15 10.08 4.85 -2.70
C LYS A 15 11.57 4.65 -2.47
N ASP A 16 12.08 5.03 -1.30
CA ASP A 16 13.47 4.74 -0.89
C ASP A 16 13.75 3.23 -0.91
N ARG A 17 12.84 2.38 -0.43
CA ARG A 17 13.04 0.93 -0.42
C ARG A 17 12.98 0.26 -1.79
N ARG A 18 12.32 0.89 -2.75
CA ARG A 18 12.31 0.48 -4.17
C ARG A 18 13.65 0.81 -4.82
N ASP A 19 14.13 2.04 -4.63
CA ASP A 19 15.33 2.57 -5.30
C ASP A 19 16.62 2.13 -4.59
N HIS A 20 16.56 1.97 -3.27
CA HIS A 20 17.62 1.49 -2.38
C HIS A 20 17.14 0.26 -1.58
N PRO A 21 17.10 -0.92 -2.21
CA PRO A 21 16.81 -2.19 -1.54
C PRO A 21 17.53 -2.39 -0.20
N LYS A 22 16.75 -2.66 0.85
CA LYS A 22 17.23 -3.03 2.19
C LYS A 22 16.73 -4.43 2.55
N ASP A 23 17.30 -5.06 3.58
CA ASP A 23 16.72 -6.29 4.14
C ASP A 23 15.44 -5.96 4.90
N SER A 24 14.35 -5.79 4.15
CA SER A 24 13.03 -5.42 4.64
C SER A 24 11.95 -6.16 3.86
N TYR A 25 10.82 -6.44 4.51
CA TYR A 25 9.68 -7.13 3.91
C TYR A 25 9.24 -6.51 2.58
N THR A 26 9.13 -5.17 2.51
CA THR A 26 8.70 -4.46 1.30
C THR A 26 9.73 -4.54 0.18
N SER A 27 11.03 -4.48 0.50
CA SER A 27 12.08 -4.66 -0.51
C SER A 27 12.07 -6.09 -1.05
N GLN A 28 11.85 -7.11 -0.20
CA GLN A 28 11.76 -8.50 -0.61
C GLN A 28 10.53 -8.78 -1.51
N LEU A 29 9.39 -8.11 -1.25
CA LEU A 29 8.22 -8.16 -2.12
C LEU A 29 8.52 -7.62 -3.52
N MET A 30 9.30 -6.53 -3.61
CA MET A 30 9.62 -5.87 -4.88
C MET A 30 10.73 -6.54 -5.72
N GLN A 31 11.45 -7.54 -5.20
CA GLN A 31 12.67 -8.07 -5.82
C GLN A 31 12.65 -9.56 -6.16
N ASN A 32 11.53 -10.27 -6.00
CA ASN A 32 11.56 -11.72 -6.06
C ASN A 32 11.58 -12.30 -7.49
N ASP A 33 12.44 -13.30 -7.71
CA ASP A 33 12.70 -13.84 -9.06
C ASP A 33 11.73 -14.95 -9.51
N LYS A 34 11.01 -15.60 -8.58
CA LYS A 34 10.17 -16.77 -8.89
C LYS A 34 8.76 -16.43 -9.39
N LYS A 35 8.29 -15.24 -9.07
CA LYS A 35 6.98 -14.69 -9.43
C LYS A 35 7.16 -13.19 -9.53
N SER A 36 6.54 -12.52 -10.51
CA SER A 36 6.78 -11.10 -10.69
C SER A 36 6.44 -10.35 -9.38
N ALA A 37 7.25 -9.36 -9.03
CA ALA A 37 7.03 -8.54 -7.84
C ALA A 37 5.61 -7.96 -7.80
N GLU A 38 5.09 -7.59 -8.98
CA GLU A 38 3.72 -7.15 -9.15
C GLU A 38 2.70 -8.19 -8.69
N ASP A 39 2.82 -9.45 -9.13
CA ASP A 39 1.87 -10.50 -8.75
C ASP A 39 1.80 -10.68 -7.22
N LYS A 40 2.93 -10.56 -6.52
CA LYS A 40 2.98 -10.69 -5.07
C LYS A 40 2.29 -9.53 -4.35
N ILE A 41 2.48 -8.32 -4.87
CA ILE A 41 1.80 -7.13 -4.35
C ILE A 41 0.29 -7.28 -4.56
N LEU A 42 -0.14 -7.74 -5.74
CA LEU A 42 -1.55 -7.97 -6.06
C LEU A 42 -2.17 -9.08 -5.21
N GLU A 43 -1.43 -10.16 -4.92
CA GLU A 43 -1.88 -11.20 -3.99
C GLU A 43 -2.14 -10.65 -2.59
N LYS A 44 -1.22 -9.83 -2.06
CA LYS A 44 -1.42 -9.16 -0.78
C LYS A 44 -2.65 -8.26 -0.82
N ILE A 45 -2.83 -7.43 -1.86
CA ILE A 45 -4.04 -6.60 -1.98
C ILE A 45 -5.31 -7.45 -1.95
N GLY A 46 -5.34 -8.60 -2.63
CA GLY A 46 -6.50 -9.51 -2.61
C GLY A 46 -6.76 -10.14 -1.25
N GLU A 47 -5.71 -10.51 -0.53
CA GLU A 47 -5.76 -11.04 0.84
C GLU A 47 -6.34 -9.98 1.79
N GLU A 48 -5.73 -8.79 1.85
CA GLU A 48 -6.15 -7.71 2.75
C GLU A 48 -7.58 -7.22 2.45
N ALA A 49 -7.96 -7.18 1.17
CA ALA A 49 -9.34 -6.83 0.80
C ALA A 49 -10.35 -7.84 1.34
N THR A 50 -9.99 -9.12 1.35
CA THR A 50 -10.83 -10.18 1.94
C THR A 50 -10.86 -10.06 3.46
N GLU A 51 -9.73 -9.74 4.09
CA GLU A 51 -9.62 -9.53 5.54
C GLU A 51 -10.43 -8.32 6.00
N VAL A 52 -10.45 -7.21 5.27
CA VAL A 52 -11.33 -6.05 5.55
C VAL A 52 -12.80 -6.46 5.55
N ILE A 53 -13.24 -7.27 4.58
CA ILE A 53 -14.63 -7.77 4.51
C ILE A 53 -14.95 -8.62 5.74
N ILE A 54 -14.06 -9.53 6.12
CA ILE A 54 -14.24 -10.41 7.28
C ILE A 54 -14.24 -9.61 8.58
N ALA A 55 -13.29 -8.68 8.73
CA ALA A 55 -13.15 -7.78 9.87
C ALA A 55 -14.40 -6.93 10.08
N SER A 56 -14.96 -6.38 9.00
CA SER A 56 -16.23 -5.64 9.07
C SER A 56 -17.41 -6.52 9.45
N LYS A 57 -17.45 -7.79 9.04
CA LYS A 57 -18.54 -8.70 9.39
C LYS A 57 -18.49 -9.19 10.84
N ASN A 58 -17.29 -9.23 11.42
CA ASN A 58 -17.05 -9.74 12.75
C ASN A 58 -16.85 -8.63 13.79
N ASP A 59 -16.91 -7.35 13.38
CA ASP A 59 -16.67 -6.16 14.23
C ASP A 59 -15.30 -6.17 14.95
N GLU A 60 -14.28 -6.71 14.29
CA GLU A 60 -12.94 -6.88 14.84
C GLU A 60 -11.87 -6.38 13.87
N ARG A 61 -10.84 -5.70 14.39
CA ARG A 61 -9.61 -5.33 13.64
C ARG A 61 -9.80 -4.52 12.35
N LEU A 62 -10.99 -3.99 12.05
CA LEU A 62 -11.29 -3.28 10.79
C LEU A 62 -10.29 -2.17 10.44
N VAL A 63 -9.82 -1.40 11.43
CA VAL A 63 -8.81 -0.35 11.21
C VAL A 63 -7.46 -0.94 10.79
N GLN A 64 -7.05 -2.07 11.36
CA GLN A 64 -5.78 -2.74 11.05
C GLN A 64 -5.81 -3.28 9.62
N GLU A 65 -6.83 -4.06 9.27
CA GLU A 65 -6.95 -4.63 7.91
C GLU A 65 -7.12 -3.53 6.85
N SER A 66 -7.83 -2.44 7.19
CA SER A 66 -7.94 -1.29 6.29
C SER A 66 -6.59 -0.60 6.08
N ALA A 67 -5.77 -0.50 7.13
CA ALA A 67 -4.44 0.08 7.03
C ALA A 67 -3.52 -0.80 6.16
N ASP A 68 -3.58 -2.13 6.31
CA ASP A 68 -2.78 -3.06 5.51
C ASP A 68 -3.20 -3.03 4.03
N LEU A 69 -4.50 -3.01 3.73
CA LEU A 69 -5.01 -2.83 2.38
C LEU A 69 -4.53 -1.51 1.74
N ILE A 70 -4.62 -0.41 2.48
CA ILE A 70 -4.15 0.91 1.99
C ILE A 70 -2.64 0.90 1.79
N PHE A 71 -1.89 0.33 2.73
CA PHE A 71 -0.42 0.24 2.65
C PHE A 71 0.02 -0.55 1.41
N HIS A 72 -0.56 -1.72 1.16
CA HIS A 72 -0.26 -2.52 -0.01
C HIS A 72 -0.72 -1.87 -1.32
N THR A 73 -1.78 -1.06 -1.28
CA THR A 73 -2.19 -0.23 -2.43
C THR A 73 -1.15 0.86 -2.73
N ILE A 74 -0.64 1.57 -1.72
CA ILE A 74 0.42 2.58 -1.89
C ILE A 74 1.72 1.92 -2.40
N LEU A 75 2.06 0.74 -1.88
CA LEU A 75 3.19 -0.07 -2.34
C LEU A 75 3.10 -0.37 -3.85
N LEU A 76 1.91 -0.69 -4.35
CA LEU A 76 1.68 -0.90 -5.78
C LEU A 76 1.91 0.39 -6.58
N LEU A 77 1.42 1.53 -6.11
CA LEU A 77 1.62 2.83 -6.78
C LEU A 77 3.12 3.16 -6.88
N VAL A 78 3.86 3.01 -5.79
CA VAL A 78 5.31 3.19 -5.76
C VAL A 78 6.02 2.24 -6.74
N TYR A 79 5.65 0.96 -6.73
CA TYR A 79 6.21 -0.04 -7.64
C TYR A 79 5.94 0.31 -9.11
N LYS A 80 4.77 0.88 -9.41
CA LYS A 80 4.38 1.35 -10.75
C LYS A 80 4.92 2.73 -11.12
N GLY A 81 5.57 3.43 -10.19
CA GLY A 81 6.07 4.79 -10.40
C GLY A 81 4.97 5.85 -10.50
N ILE A 82 3.82 5.62 -9.86
CA ILE A 82 2.71 6.56 -9.79
C ILE A 82 2.89 7.43 -8.55
N GLU A 83 2.79 8.75 -8.70
CA GLU A 83 3.01 9.69 -7.60
C GLU A 83 1.80 9.75 -6.66
N LEU A 84 2.07 9.96 -5.37
CA LEU A 84 1.01 10.05 -4.35
C LEU A 84 0.03 11.20 -4.64
N ASP A 85 0.52 12.30 -5.23
CA ASP A 85 -0.30 13.45 -5.60
C ASP A 85 -1.41 13.10 -6.60
N ASP A 86 -1.16 12.17 -7.53
CA ASP A 86 -2.17 11.70 -8.48
C ASP A 86 -3.36 11.03 -7.75
N LEU A 87 -3.06 10.20 -6.75
CA LEU A 87 -4.09 9.58 -5.90
C LEU A 87 -4.84 10.63 -5.06
N LEU A 88 -4.12 11.59 -4.48
CA LEU A 88 -4.72 12.62 -3.65
C LEU A 88 -5.62 13.56 -4.46
N ASP A 89 -5.25 13.89 -5.69
CA ASP A 89 -6.08 14.66 -6.61
C ASP A 89 -7.37 13.92 -6.97
N GLU A 90 -7.28 12.61 -7.15
CA GLU A 90 -8.43 11.75 -7.39
C GLU A 90 -9.32 11.62 -6.13
N PHE A 91 -8.77 11.70 -4.91
CA PHE A 91 -9.59 11.84 -3.71
C PHE A 91 -10.23 13.23 -3.57
N LYS A 92 -9.50 14.31 -3.93
CA LYS A 92 -10.07 15.67 -3.95
C LYS A 92 -11.26 15.75 -4.90
N SER A 93 -11.17 15.09 -6.07
CA SER A 93 -12.24 15.07 -7.08
C SER A 93 -13.55 14.41 -6.57
N ARG A 94 -13.44 13.48 -5.62
CA ARG A 94 -14.57 12.76 -4.99
C ARG A 94 -15.23 13.51 -3.83
N ARG A 95 -14.53 14.47 -3.20
CA ARG A 95 -14.99 15.23 -2.02
C ARG A 95 -16.06 16.29 -2.33
N LYS A 96 -16.84 16.13 -3.40
CA LYS A 96 -17.87 17.11 -3.82
C LYS A 96 -18.93 17.32 -2.75
#